data_AF-A0A804MJZ2-F1
#
_entry.id   AF-A0A804MJZ2-F1
#
_cell.length_a   1.000
_cell.length_b   1.000
_cell.length_c   1.000
_cell.angle_alpha   90.00
_cell.angle_beta   90.00
_cell.angle_gamma   90.00
#
_symmetry.space_group_name_H-M   'P 1'
#
loop_
_entity.id
_entity.type
_entity.pdbx_description
1 polymer ?
#
loop_
_entity_poly.entity_id
_entity_poly.type
_entity_poly.pdbx_seq_one_letter_code
_entity_poly.pdbx_strand_id
1 'polypeptide(L)'
;MSRISSMEVTKEFDPQNLLELFSIFAINLSSPTKDVQILTLRILSYFVKMDQRLITDEERPHKRQRTEVSGEEAVAKYANVVDILLIIESMPISVSTSRKISIFISRIQMSLSSKMVHDDYIPPLLHGIIGILYNIFSDLWPQTLDCLAVLIRKHKELVWGQFVLFIATHQSKGLTVKNQEKLEAATQPQSIFDCFN
;
A
#
# COMPACT_ATOMS: atom_id res chain seq x y z
N MET A 1 40.44 -4.61 18.49
CA MET A 1 39.23 -5.17 19.13
C MET A 1 38.26 -4.03 19.37
N SER A 2 37.28 -3.87 18.49
CA SER A 2 36.09 -3.06 18.78
C SER A 2 34.92 -3.86 18.25
N ARG A 3 34.40 -4.76 19.10
CA ARG A 3 33.01 -5.19 18.97
C ARG A 3 32.21 -3.95 19.36
N ILE A 4 31.97 -3.06 18.39
CA ILE A 4 30.83 -2.16 18.47
C ILE A 4 29.66 -3.08 18.72
N SER A 5 29.17 -2.98 19.95
CA SER A 5 28.30 -3.94 20.57
C SER A 5 27.05 -4.07 19.72
N SER A 6 26.69 -5.29 19.32
CA SER A 6 25.39 -5.59 18.69
C SER A 6 24.20 -5.07 19.51
N MET A 7 24.45 -4.64 20.75
CA MET A 7 23.51 -4.04 21.71
C MET A 7 23.24 -2.54 21.50
N GLU A 8 24.06 -1.82 20.70
CA GLU A 8 23.77 -0.41 20.37
C GLU A 8 22.82 -0.29 19.17
N VAL A 9 22.91 -1.21 18.21
CA VAL A 9 22.01 -1.27 17.05
C VAL A 9 20.56 -1.61 17.46
N THR A 10 20.37 -2.29 18.59
CA THR A 10 19.01 -2.66 19.06
C THR A 10 18.24 -1.51 19.69
N LYS A 11 18.88 -0.40 20.08
CA LYS A 11 18.16 0.79 20.58
C LYS A 11 17.39 1.53 19.48
N GLU A 12 17.77 1.36 18.21
CA GLU A 12 17.05 1.95 17.09
C GLU A 12 15.69 1.28 16.84
N PHE A 13 15.52 0.03 17.29
CA PHE A 13 14.31 -0.77 17.11
C PHE A 13 13.47 -0.82 18.39
N ASP A 14 13.10 0.35 18.93
CA ASP A 14 11.95 0.40 19.85
C ASP A 14 10.69 -0.03 19.06
N PRO A 15 9.92 -1.03 19.51
CA PRO A 15 8.65 -1.39 18.88
C PRO A 15 7.72 -0.19 18.65
N GLN A 16 7.75 0.79 19.56
CA GLN A 16 6.96 2.01 19.41
C GLN A 16 7.43 2.86 18.22
N ASN A 17 8.75 2.97 18.00
CA ASN A 17 9.31 3.66 16.84
C ASN A 17 8.98 2.94 15.54
N LEU A 18 8.91 1.60 15.56
CA LEU A 18 8.57 0.81 14.38
C LEU A 18 7.10 1.00 13.97
N LEU A 19 6.18 1.01 14.92
CA LEU A 19 4.76 1.31 14.65
C LEU A 19 4.57 2.72 14.11
N GLU A 20 5.28 3.71 14.66
CA GLU A 20 5.29 5.07 14.14
C GLU A 20 5.83 5.11 12.70
N LEU A 21 6.93 4.41 12.43
CA LEU A 21 7.51 4.32 11.10
C LEU A 21 6.54 3.68 10.09
N PHE A 22 5.84 2.62 10.49
CA PHE A 22 4.85 1.97 9.63
C PHE A 22 3.63 2.86 9.36
N SER A 23 3.26 3.74 10.30
CA SER A 23 2.24 4.76 10.06
C SER A 23 2.68 5.78 9.00
N ILE A 24 3.94 6.19 9.00
CA ILE A 24 4.51 7.08 7.98
C ILE A 24 4.56 6.38 6.62
N PHE A 25 4.97 5.11 6.59
CA PHE A 25 4.97 4.32 5.37
C PHE A 25 3.56 4.15 4.80
N ALA A 26 2.57 3.87 5.64
CA ALA A 26 1.18 3.80 5.22
C ALA A 26 0.72 5.08 4.52
N ILE A 27 1.01 6.26 5.10
CA ILE A 27 0.69 7.54 4.46
C ILE A 27 1.36 7.68 3.09
N ASN A 28 2.66 7.35 3.01
CA ASN A 28 3.42 7.42 1.76
C ASN A 28 2.88 6.48 0.67
N LEU A 29 2.37 5.30 1.04
CA LEU A 29 1.77 4.35 0.10
C LEU A 29 0.46 4.83 -0.50
N SER A 30 -0.27 5.73 0.18
CA SER A 30 -1.45 6.39 -0.38
C SER A 30 -1.14 7.73 -1.05
N SER A 31 0.13 8.08 -1.22
CA SER A 31 0.54 9.27 -1.97
C SER A 31 0.23 9.10 -3.46
N PRO A 32 -0.24 10.12 -4.18
CA PRO A 32 -0.34 10.06 -5.64
C PRO A 32 1.04 10.00 -6.34
N THR A 33 2.13 10.24 -5.61
CA THR A 33 3.49 10.22 -6.17
C THR A 33 4.04 8.79 -6.22
N LYS A 34 4.10 8.23 -7.44
CA LYS A 34 4.56 6.86 -7.69
C LYS A 34 5.96 6.55 -7.13
N ASP A 35 6.92 7.47 -7.26
CA ASP A 35 8.27 7.27 -6.75
C ASP A 35 8.31 7.12 -5.21
N VAL A 36 7.44 7.87 -4.51
CA VAL A 36 7.31 7.78 -3.04
C VAL A 36 6.75 6.42 -2.66
N GLN A 37 5.73 5.92 -3.37
CA GLN A 37 5.18 4.59 -3.14
C GLN A 37 6.25 3.51 -3.35
N ILE A 38 6.98 3.55 -4.48
CA ILE A 38 8.01 2.56 -4.82
C ILE A 38 9.14 2.56 -3.78
N LEU A 39 9.65 3.73 -3.40
CA LEU A 39 10.72 3.81 -2.38
C LEU A 39 10.26 3.28 -1.03
N THR A 40 9.02 3.61 -0.64
CA THR A 40 8.43 3.09 0.60
C THR A 40 8.28 1.57 0.57
N LEU A 41 7.83 1.01 -0.54
CA LEU A 41 7.72 -0.45 -0.72
C LEU A 41 9.08 -1.15 -0.70
N ARG A 42 10.14 -0.53 -1.23
CA ARG A 42 11.51 -1.06 -1.13
C ARG A 42 11.99 -1.14 0.32
N ILE A 43 11.70 -0.12 1.11
CA ILE A 43 12.04 -0.10 2.54
C ILE A 43 11.23 -1.16 3.29
N LEU A 44 9.91 -1.21 3.12
CA LEU A 44 9.05 -2.23 3.73
C LEU A 44 9.48 -3.66 3.35
N SER A 45 9.85 -3.89 2.09
CA SER A 45 10.37 -5.17 1.61
C SER A 45 11.62 -5.61 2.38
N TYR A 46 12.49 -4.66 2.75
CA TYR A 46 13.65 -4.95 3.59
C TYR A 46 13.25 -5.41 4.99
N PHE A 47 12.29 -4.73 5.64
CA PHE A 47 11.76 -5.13 6.94
C PHE A 47 11.14 -6.54 6.91
N VAL A 48 10.30 -6.85 5.91
CA VAL A 48 9.70 -8.19 5.78
C VAL A 48 10.76 -9.29 5.68
N LYS A 49 11.84 -9.04 4.93
CA LYS A 49 12.95 -10.00 4.77
C LYS A 49 13.77 -10.13 6.05
N MET A 50 13.88 -9.06 6.83
CA MET A 50 14.54 -9.08 8.13
C MET A 50 13.75 -9.93 9.13
N ASP A 51 12.44 -9.72 9.24
CA ASP A 51 11.56 -10.51 10.12
C ASP A 51 11.58 -11.99 9.77
N GLN A 52 11.52 -12.33 8.48
CA GLN A 52 11.61 -13.71 8.03
C GLN A 52 12.92 -14.38 8.41
N ARG A 53 14.05 -13.65 8.42
CA ARG A 53 15.35 -14.18 8.85
C ARG A 53 15.37 -14.44 10.35
N LEU A 54 14.83 -13.53 11.14
CA LEU A 54 14.72 -13.69 12.60
C LEU A 54 13.89 -14.93 12.96
N ILE A 55 12.81 -15.19 12.22
CA ILE A 55 11.99 -16.41 12.42
C ILE A 55 12.73 -17.67 11.95
N THR A 56 13.39 -17.63 10.79
CA THR A 56 14.04 -18.82 10.19
C THR A 56 15.33 -19.23 10.89
N ASP A 57 16.05 -18.31 11.53
CA ASP A 57 17.27 -18.66 12.27
C ASP A 57 16.96 -19.41 13.60
N GLU A 58 15.73 -19.34 14.11
CA GLU A 58 15.25 -20.17 15.23
C GLU A 58 14.76 -21.57 14.78
N GLU A 59 14.33 -21.74 13.53
CA GLU A 59 13.80 -23.00 12.98
C GLU A 59 14.53 -23.43 11.68
N ARG A 60 15.63 -24.17 11.80
CA ARG A 60 16.23 -24.94 10.67
C ARG A 60 16.06 -26.45 10.90
N PRO A 61 15.94 -27.30 9.85
CA PRO A 61 16.55 -27.15 8.52
C PRO A 61 15.74 -27.54 7.25
N HIS A 62 16.01 -26.77 6.18
CA HIS A 62 16.20 -27.09 4.74
C HIS A 62 15.29 -28.07 3.95
N LYS A 63 14.57 -27.53 2.94
CA LYS A 63 14.67 -27.94 1.50
C LYS A 63 13.93 -26.94 0.60
N ARG A 64 14.64 -26.24 -0.31
CA ARG A 64 14.02 -25.38 -1.35
C ARG A 64 14.11 -26.07 -2.70
N GLN A 65 12.96 -26.45 -3.27
CA GLN A 65 12.86 -27.04 -4.60
C GLN A 65 12.75 -25.92 -5.64
N ARG A 66 13.65 -25.93 -6.63
CA ARG A 66 13.60 -25.04 -7.81
C ARG A 66 12.62 -25.64 -8.83
N THR A 67 11.69 -24.83 -9.32
CA THR A 67 10.88 -25.14 -10.51
C THR A 67 10.99 -23.98 -11.48
N GLU A 68 11.25 -24.31 -12.74
CA GLU A 68 11.40 -23.38 -13.86
C GLU A 68 10.02 -22.82 -14.25
N VAL A 69 9.74 -21.57 -13.85
CA VAL A 69 8.70 -20.71 -14.42
C VAL A 69 9.38 -19.39 -14.75
N SER A 70 8.91 -18.68 -15.78
CA SER A 70 9.47 -17.39 -16.23
C SER A 70 9.87 -16.48 -15.05
N GLY A 71 11.07 -15.90 -15.12
CA GLY A 71 11.81 -15.38 -13.96
C GLY A 71 11.00 -14.46 -13.04
N GLU A 72 10.18 -13.57 -13.60
CA GLU A 72 9.36 -12.65 -12.80
C GLU A 72 8.15 -13.35 -12.12
N GLU A 73 7.51 -14.30 -12.79
CA GLU A 73 6.40 -15.06 -12.19
C GLU A 73 6.87 -16.05 -11.12
N ALA A 74 8.06 -16.64 -11.30
CA ALA A 74 8.71 -17.50 -10.32
C ALA A 74 9.13 -16.74 -9.07
N VAL A 75 9.75 -15.55 -9.23
CA VAL A 75 10.08 -14.66 -8.12
C VAL A 75 8.80 -14.27 -7.37
N ALA A 76 7.76 -13.89 -8.10
CA ALA A 76 6.48 -13.53 -7.50
C ALA A 76 5.70 -14.73 -6.91
N LYS A 77 6.03 -15.98 -7.24
CA LYS A 77 5.35 -17.18 -6.71
C LYS A 77 5.67 -17.38 -5.22
N TYR A 78 6.88 -17.01 -4.81
CA TYR A 78 7.35 -17.11 -3.43
C TYR A 78 7.52 -15.74 -2.76
N ALA A 79 7.17 -14.67 -3.48
CA ALA A 79 7.20 -13.33 -2.95
C ALA A 79 6.15 -13.17 -1.83
N ASN A 80 6.56 -12.50 -0.76
CA ASN A 80 5.61 -12.01 0.23
C ASN A 80 4.74 -10.90 -0.41
N VAL A 81 3.63 -10.57 0.24
CA VAL A 81 2.65 -9.60 -0.27
C VAL A 81 3.21 -8.19 -0.51
N VAL A 82 4.20 -7.75 0.26
CA VAL A 82 4.86 -6.45 0.07
C VAL A 82 5.72 -6.44 -1.18
N ASP A 83 6.47 -7.52 -1.43
CA ASP A 83 7.22 -7.70 -2.68
C ASP A 83 6.28 -7.78 -3.89
N ILE A 84 5.10 -8.39 -3.75
CA ILE A 84 4.10 -8.41 -4.83
C ILE A 84 3.58 -7.00 -5.11
N LEU A 85 3.26 -6.20 -4.08
CA LEU A 85 2.89 -4.79 -4.27
C LEU A 85 4.02 -3.99 -4.94
N LEU A 86 5.27 -4.20 -4.53
CA LEU A 86 6.43 -3.54 -5.15
C LEU A 86 6.54 -3.87 -6.63
N ILE A 87 6.30 -5.12 -7.01
CA ILE A 87 6.26 -5.53 -8.43
C ILE A 87 5.14 -4.80 -9.16
N ILE A 88 3.92 -4.80 -8.62
CA ILE A 88 2.76 -4.10 -9.23
C ILE A 88 3.10 -2.62 -9.46
N GLU A 89 3.59 -1.92 -8.44
CA GLU A 89 3.91 -0.51 -8.53
C GLU A 89 5.08 -0.24 -9.49
N SER A 90 6.06 -1.13 -9.56
CA SER A 90 7.19 -0.97 -10.47
C SER A 90 6.85 -1.28 -11.93
N MET A 91 5.70 -1.91 -12.21
CA MET A 91 5.31 -2.26 -13.57
C MET A 91 4.81 -1.04 -14.35
N PRO A 92 5.16 -0.93 -15.64
CA PRO A 92 4.50 0.03 -16.53
C PRO A 92 3.05 -0.38 -16.71
N ILE A 93 2.15 0.59 -16.60
CA ILE A 93 0.71 0.36 -16.74
C ILE A 93 0.37 0.35 -18.23
N SER A 94 -0.10 -0.79 -18.72
CA SER A 94 -0.55 -0.97 -20.09
C SER A 94 -1.58 -2.10 -20.17
N VAL A 95 -2.28 -2.18 -21.30
CA VAL A 95 -3.15 -3.33 -21.61
C VAL A 95 -2.37 -4.65 -21.60
N SER A 96 -1.08 -4.63 -21.97
CA SER A 96 -0.25 -5.84 -21.97
C SER A 96 0.16 -6.30 -20.56
N THR A 97 0.26 -5.39 -19.59
CA THR A 97 0.60 -5.72 -18.20
C THR A 97 -0.61 -5.93 -17.31
N SER A 98 -1.80 -5.43 -17.69
CA SER A 98 -3.02 -5.48 -16.88
C SER A 98 -3.35 -6.89 -16.38
N ARG A 99 -3.35 -7.90 -17.26
CA ARG A 99 -3.61 -9.30 -16.91
C ARG A 99 -2.65 -9.81 -15.83
N LYS A 100 -1.38 -9.43 -15.94
CA LYS A 100 -0.33 -9.83 -14.99
C LYS A 100 -0.50 -9.12 -13.64
N ILE A 101 -0.84 -7.83 -13.66
CA ILE A 101 -1.19 -7.09 -12.44
C ILE A 101 -2.41 -7.72 -11.75
N SER A 102 -3.46 -8.09 -12.49
CA SER A 102 -4.64 -8.77 -11.92
C SER A 102 -4.29 -10.11 -11.26
N ILE A 103 -3.36 -10.88 -11.83
CA ILE A 103 -2.84 -12.11 -11.20
C ILE A 103 -2.14 -11.78 -9.89
N PHE A 104 -1.33 -10.73 -9.84
CA PHE A 104 -0.65 -10.30 -8.61
C PHE A 104 -1.62 -9.80 -7.54
N ILE A 105 -2.64 -9.03 -7.91
CA ILE A 105 -3.72 -8.61 -6.99
C ILE A 105 -4.43 -9.83 -6.40
N SER A 106 -4.75 -10.82 -7.25
CA SER A 106 -5.39 -12.07 -6.80
C SER A 106 -4.53 -12.85 -5.80
N ARG A 107 -3.19 -12.82 -5.95
CA ARG A 107 -2.26 -13.43 -4.99
C ARG A 107 -2.24 -12.69 -3.67
N ILE A 108 -2.23 -11.35 -3.69
CA ILE A 108 -2.35 -10.53 -2.46
C ILE A 108 -3.64 -10.90 -1.73
N GLN A 109 -4.77 -10.92 -2.44
CA GLN A 109 -6.07 -11.29 -1.88
C GLN A 109 -6.07 -12.69 -1.26
N MET A 110 -5.42 -13.67 -1.90
CA MET A 110 -5.29 -15.04 -1.38
C MET A 110 -4.50 -15.06 -0.07
N SER A 111 -3.36 -14.39 -0.01
CA SER A 111 -2.52 -14.29 1.19
C SER A 111 -3.24 -13.57 2.35
N LEU A 112 -4.00 -12.52 2.03
CA LEU A 112 -4.86 -11.83 3.01
C LEU A 112 -5.97 -12.73 3.55
N SER A 113 -6.49 -13.63 2.70
CA SER A 113 -7.55 -14.57 3.08
C SER A 113 -7.04 -15.72 3.96
N SER A 114 -5.79 -16.15 3.78
CA SER A 114 -5.17 -17.26 4.51
C SER A 114 -4.52 -16.87 5.84
N LYS A 115 -4.57 -15.58 6.24
CA LYS A 115 -3.87 -15.03 7.41
C LYS A 115 -2.35 -15.30 7.39
N MET A 116 -1.75 -15.40 6.21
CA MET A 116 -0.31 -15.63 6.05
C MET A 116 0.53 -14.34 6.14
N VAL A 117 -0.12 -13.22 6.40
CA VAL A 117 0.51 -11.90 6.48
C VAL A 117 0.54 -11.49 7.94
N HIS A 118 1.72 -11.10 8.42
CA HIS A 118 1.88 -10.60 9.78
C HIS A 118 1.12 -9.28 9.96
N ASP A 119 0.49 -9.11 11.12
CA ASP A 119 -0.48 -8.03 11.39
C ASP A 119 0.13 -6.63 11.20
N ASP A 120 1.42 -6.45 11.51
CA ASP A 120 2.12 -5.17 11.33
C ASP A 120 2.13 -4.69 9.87
N TYR A 121 2.08 -5.60 8.90
CA TYR A 121 2.05 -5.24 7.48
C TYR A 121 0.65 -4.99 6.95
N ILE A 122 -0.40 -5.35 7.69
CA ILE A 122 -1.79 -5.20 7.24
C ILE A 122 -2.16 -3.71 7.01
N PRO A 123 -1.86 -2.76 7.92
CA PRO A 123 -2.16 -1.35 7.67
C PRO A 123 -1.39 -0.77 6.46
N PRO A 124 -0.08 -0.99 6.29
CA PRO A 124 0.61 -0.60 5.06
C PRO A 124 -0.04 -1.19 3.79
N LEU A 125 -0.49 -2.46 3.82
CA LEU A 125 -1.16 -3.08 2.67
C LEU A 125 -2.49 -2.41 2.32
N LEU A 126 -3.27 -1.95 3.30
CA LEU A 126 -4.47 -1.14 3.06
C LEU A 126 -4.12 0.05 2.18
N HIS A 127 -3.12 0.80 2.62
CA HIS A 127 -2.71 2.03 1.96
C HIS A 127 -2.05 1.77 0.60
N GLY A 128 -1.32 0.66 0.44
CA GLY A 128 -0.76 0.24 -0.84
C GLY A 128 -1.83 -0.17 -1.86
N ILE A 129 -2.86 -0.90 -1.44
CA ILE A 129 -3.99 -1.26 -2.32
C ILE A 129 -4.78 -0.01 -2.73
N ILE A 130 -4.95 0.93 -1.82
CA ILE A 130 -5.51 2.25 -2.15
C ILE A 130 -4.60 3.01 -3.15
N GLY A 131 -3.27 2.93 -2.97
CA GLY A 131 -2.27 3.44 -3.92
C GLY A 131 -2.50 2.96 -5.35
N ILE A 132 -2.79 1.67 -5.53
CA ILE A 132 -3.11 1.07 -6.83
C ILE A 132 -4.35 1.73 -7.46
N LEU A 133 -5.36 2.11 -6.67
CA LEU A 133 -6.55 2.77 -7.21
C LEU A 133 -6.27 4.17 -7.77
N TYR A 134 -5.25 4.88 -7.24
CA TYR A 134 -4.80 6.17 -7.80
C TYR A 134 -4.07 6.02 -9.13
N ASN A 135 -3.46 4.87 -9.39
CA ASN A 135 -2.85 4.54 -10.67
C ASN A 135 -3.94 4.25 -11.72
N ILE A 136 -4.59 5.33 -12.19
CA ILE A 136 -5.69 5.58 -13.17
C ILE A 136 -6.16 4.52 -14.20
N PHE A 137 -5.62 3.31 -14.25
CA PHE A 137 -6.08 2.25 -15.14
C PHE A 137 -7.33 1.57 -14.58
N SER A 138 -8.48 2.14 -14.96
CA SER A 138 -9.81 1.72 -14.50
C SER A 138 -10.10 0.22 -14.67
N ASP A 139 -9.48 -0.46 -15.64
CA ASP A 139 -9.65 -1.91 -15.84
C ASP A 139 -9.20 -2.75 -14.64
N LEU A 140 -8.33 -2.22 -13.77
CA LEU A 140 -7.87 -2.91 -12.55
C LEU A 140 -8.75 -2.60 -11.34
N TRP A 141 -9.64 -1.61 -11.42
CA TRP A 141 -10.47 -1.21 -10.28
C TRP A 141 -11.32 -2.34 -9.73
N PRO A 142 -12.02 -3.16 -10.53
CA PRO A 142 -12.85 -4.24 -10.00
C PRO A 142 -12.04 -5.20 -9.11
N GLN A 143 -10.90 -5.68 -9.61
CA GLN A 143 -10.07 -6.64 -8.87
C GLN A 143 -9.40 -5.99 -7.66
N THR A 144 -8.96 -4.73 -7.77
CA THR A 144 -8.37 -4.00 -6.66
C THR A 144 -9.40 -3.72 -5.56
N LEU A 145 -10.63 -3.37 -5.92
CA LEU A 145 -11.73 -3.15 -4.98
C LEU A 145 -12.18 -4.46 -4.31
N ASP A 146 -12.23 -5.57 -5.03
CA ASP A 146 -12.50 -6.89 -4.45
C ASP A 146 -11.42 -7.28 -3.43
N CYS A 147 -10.14 -7.05 -3.78
CA CYS A 147 -9.01 -7.28 -2.88
C CYS A 147 -9.12 -6.39 -1.61
N LEU A 148 -9.45 -5.11 -1.78
CA LEU A 148 -9.66 -4.17 -0.69
C LEU A 148 -10.83 -4.60 0.22
N ALA A 149 -11.93 -5.08 -0.35
CA ALA A 149 -13.07 -5.59 0.40
C ALA A 149 -12.70 -6.82 1.22
N VAL A 150 -11.89 -7.73 0.68
CA VAL A 150 -11.36 -8.88 1.41
C VAL A 150 -10.47 -8.45 2.57
N LEU A 151 -9.55 -7.50 2.34
CA LEU A 151 -8.69 -6.95 3.38
C LEU A 151 -9.52 -6.42 4.55
N ILE A 152 -10.45 -5.50 4.28
CA ILE A 152 -11.27 -4.84 5.30
C ILE A 152 -12.11 -5.87 6.05
N ARG A 153 -12.69 -6.85 5.36
CA ARG A 153 -13.53 -7.87 5.99
C ARG A 153 -12.74 -8.82 6.89
N LYS A 154 -11.53 -9.22 6.49
CA LYS A 154 -10.72 -10.21 7.22
C LYS A 154 -9.89 -9.60 8.34
N HIS A 155 -9.50 -8.33 8.20
CA HIS A 155 -8.57 -7.63 9.08
C HIS A 155 -9.18 -6.34 9.65
N LYS A 156 -10.51 -6.33 9.82
CA LYS A 156 -11.30 -5.16 10.21
C LYS A 156 -10.72 -4.41 11.40
N GLU A 157 -10.32 -5.13 12.45
CA GLU A 157 -9.82 -4.55 13.70
C GLU A 157 -8.55 -3.72 13.50
N LEU A 158 -7.74 -4.07 12.50
CA LEU A 158 -6.48 -3.39 12.19
C LEU A 158 -6.68 -2.18 11.26
N VAL A 159 -7.65 -2.26 10.33
CA VAL A 159 -7.73 -1.30 9.21
C VAL A 159 -8.97 -0.41 9.20
N TRP A 160 -10.02 -0.73 9.96
CA TRP A 160 -11.31 -0.04 9.84
C TRP A 160 -11.22 1.46 10.11
N GLY A 161 -10.54 1.87 11.18
CA GLY A 161 -10.37 3.28 11.52
C GLY A 161 -9.64 4.06 10.42
N GLN A 162 -8.56 3.48 9.89
CA GLN A 162 -7.76 4.09 8.80
C GLN A 162 -8.58 4.19 7.50
N PHE A 163 -9.33 3.14 7.17
CA PHE A 163 -10.20 3.14 6.00
C PHE A 163 -11.31 4.19 6.10
N VAL A 164 -11.99 4.31 7.24
CA VAL A 164 -13.03 5.33 7.47
C VAL A 164 -12.43 6.73 7.38
N LEU A 165 -11.26 6.97 7.98
CA LEU A 165 -10.56 8.25 7.91
C LEU A 165 -10.18 8.60 6.46
N PHE A 166 -9.71 7.61 5.70
CA PHE A 166 -9.42 7.79 4.27
C PHE A 166 -10.67 8.25 3.51
N ILE A 167 -11.81 7.57 3.67
CA ILE A 167 -13.06 7.93 3.00
C ILE A 167 -13.53 9.32 3.43
N ALA A 168 -13.53 9.62 4.73
CA ALA A 168 -13.96 10.91 5.27
C ALA A 168 -13.13 12.07 4.70
N THR A 169 -11.81 11.89 4.60
CA THR A 169 -10.89 12.89 4.04
C THR A 169 -11.20 13.16 2.56
N HIS A 170 -11.46 12.12 1.77
CA HIS A 170 -11.76 12.26 0.35
C HIS A 170 -13.14 12.87 0.09
N GLN A 171 -14.15 12.50 0.89
CA GLN A 171 -15.47 13.14 0.83
C GLN A 171 -15.39 14.62 1.18
N SER A 172 -14.61 14.98 2.20
CA SER A 172 -14.42 16.37 2.63
C SER A 172 -13.74 17.20 1.54
N LYS A 173 -12.67 16.69 0.92
CA LYS A 173 -12.01 17.34 -0.23
C LYS A 173 -12.99 17.55 -1.39
N GLY A 174 -13.79 16.55 -1.73
CA GLY A 174 -14.80 16.65 -2.79
C GLY A 174 -15.89 17.69 -2.50
N LEU A 175 -16.29 17.86 -1.24
CA LEU A 175 -17.23 18.90 -0.83
C LEU A 175 -16.61 20.30 -0.91
N THR A 176 -15.35 20.46 -0.49
CA THR A 176 -14.64 21.75 -0.56
C THR A 176 -14.48 22.22 -2.02
N VAL A 177 -14.09 21.32 -2.94
CA VAL A 177 -13.96 21.66 -4.37
C VAL A 177 -15.31 22.13 -4.93
N LYS A 178 -16.41 21.42 -4.64
CA LYS A 178 -17.75 21.86 -5.06
C LYS A 178 -18.17 23.20 -4.47
N ASN A 179 -17.76 23.51 -3.24
CA ASN A 179 -18.05 24.79 -2.62
C ASN A 179 -17.24 25.92 -3.26
N GLN A 180 -15.98 25.66 -3.63
CA GLN A 180 -15.14 26.63 -4.32
C GLN A 180 -15.62 26.88 -5.75
N GLU A 181 -15.99 25.83 -6.51
CA GLU A 181 -16.63 25.97 -7.83
C GLU A 181 -17.95 26.75 -7.75
N LYS A 182 -18.76 26.52 -6.71
CA LYS A 182 -19.98 27.31 -6.46
C LYS A 182 -19.68 28.76 -6.08
N LEU A 183 -18.62 29.01 -5.33
CA LEU A 183 -18.22 30.36 -4.94
C LEU A 183 -17.67 31.14 -6.16
N GLU A 184 -16.87 30.49 -7.01
CA GLU A 184 -16.37 31.05 -8.26
C GLU A 184 -17.50 31.29 -9.27
N ALA A 185 -18.46 30.37 -9.39
CA ALA A 185 -19.67 30.56 -10.19
C ALA A 185 -20.60 31.65 -9.64
N ALA A 186 -20.45 32.02 -8.36
CA ALA A 186 -21.24 33.05 -7.68
C ALA A 186 -20.50 34.39 -7.54
N THR A 187 -19.37 34.62 -8.23
CA THR A 187 -18.73 35.94 -8.35
C THR A 187 -19.58 36.81 -9.30
N GLN A 188 -20.68 37.39 -8.85
CA GLN A 188 -20.83 38.66 -8.14
C GLN A 188 -20.72 39.86 -9.11
N PRO A 189 -21.77 40.69 -9.22
CA PRO A 189 -21.79 41.84 -10.14
C PRO A 189 -20.57 42.74 -9.92
N GLN A 190 -19.83 43.03 -11.00
CA GLN A 190 -18.61 43.85 -10.93
C GLN A 190 -18.93 45.34 -10.83
N SER A 191 -20.21 45.71 -10.97
CA SER A 191 -20.66 47.07 -10.81
C SER A 191 -22.06 47.12 -10.20
N ILE A 192 -22.35 48.22 -9.49
CA ILE A 192 -23.69 48.53 -9.01
C ILE A 192 -24.75 48.53 -10.13
N PHE A 193 -24.34 48.79 -11.38
CA PHE A 193 -25.23 48.71 -12.56
C PHE A 193 -25.75 47.30 -12.84
N ASP A 194 -24.98 46.26 -12.53
CA ASP A 194 -25.36 44.86 -12.75
C ASP A 194 -26.42 44.39 -11.74
N CYS A 195 -26.66 45.14 -10.65
CA CYS A 195 -27.70 44.84 -9.65
C CYS A 195 -29.09 45.37 -10.02
N PHE A 196 -29.20 46.22 -11.04
CA PHE A 196 -30.46 46.90 -11.40
C PHE A 196 -30.96 46.57 -12.83
N ASN A 197 -30.34 45.59 -13.50
CA ASN A 197 -30.89 44.96 -14.72
C ASN A 197 -31.57 43.63 -14.35
#